data_AF-A0A7L3D8G7-F1
#
_entry.id   AF-A0A7L3D8G7-F1
#
_cell.length_a   1.000
_cell.length_b   1.000
_cell.length_c   1.000
_cell.angle_alpha   90.00
_cell.angle_beta   90.00
_cell.angle_gamma   90.00
#
_symmetry.space_group_name_H-M   'P 1'
#
loop_
_entity.id
_entity.type
_entity.pdbx_description
1 polymer ?
#
loop_
_entity_poly.entity_id
_entity_poly.type
_entity_poly.pdbx_seq_one_letter_code
_entity_poly.pdbx_strand_id
1 'polypeptide(L)'
;SLSLQPFEYPVCTPDGTVFDILSIVPWIKKYGTNPITGEKLDAKSLIKLNFAKNSEGKYHCPVLFTVFTNNSHIVAIKTTGNVFAYEAVEQLNIKPKSYKDLLTDEPFTRQDIVTLQDPTNLDKFNVSNFFHVKNNIKVIDPDEEKAKLDPSYYLKNTNTETRETLLELYKEFKGDDILAATMKAPEKKKVDKLNAAHYSTGAVSASFTSTAMVPETTHEAAAIEEDVVRYKYVKKKGYVRLHTNKGDLNLELHCDMTPRTCENFIKLCKKNYYDGTIFHRSIRNFVV
;
A
#
# COMPACT_ATOMS: atom_id res chain seq x y z
N SER A 1 -5.18 5.75 18.12
CA SER A 1 -6.35 5.37 17.31
C SER A 1 -6.39 3.85 17.15
N LEU A 2 -7.51 3.22 17.49
CA LEU A 2 -7.71 1.76 17.42
C LEU A 2 -7.63 1.22 15.98
N SER A 3 -8.13 1.99 15.01
CA SER A 3 -8.14 1.61 13.59
C SER A 3 -6.88 2.05 12.83
N LEU A 4 -6.05 2.92 13.43
CA LEU A 4 -4.92 3.62 12.77
C LEU A 4 -5.32 4.39 11.49
N GLN A 5 -6.61 4.54 11.24
CA GLN A 5 -7.16 5.30 10.12
C GLN A 5 -7.47 6.75 10.54
N PRO A 6 -7.54 7.69 9.59
CA PRO A 6 -8.13 9.01 9.83
C PRO A 6 -9.55 8.84 10.37
N PHE A 7 -9.89 9.62 11.40
CA PHE A 7 -11.23 9.61 11.97
C PHE A 7 -12.21 10.38 11.09
N GLU A 8 -13.45 9.89 11.02
CA GLU A 8 -14.58 10.62 10.42
C GLU A 8 -15.43 11.29 11.50
N TYR A 9 -15.73 10.55 12.57
CA TYR A 9 -16.51 11.02 13.71
C TYR A 9 -15.66 10.94 14.99
N PRO A 10 -14.79 11.93 15.23
CA PRO A 10 -13.86 11.89 16.34
C PRO A 10 -14.58 12.01 17.68
N VAL A 11 -14.20 11.13 18.59
CA VAL A 11 -14.57 11.17 20.00
C VAL A 11 -13.31 11.03 20.84
N CYS A 12 -13.29 11.63 22.03
CA CYS A 12 -12.23 11.38 23.00
C CYS A 12 -12.75 10.79 24.29
N THR A 13 -11.87 10.07 24.96
CA THR A 13 -12.05 9.65 26.34
C THR A 13 -11.68 10.80 27.30
N PRO A 14 -12.09 10.74 28.57
CA PRO A 14 -11.76 11.78 29.56
C PRO A 14 -10.25 12.00 29.77
N ASP A 15 -9.42 10.97 29.54
CA ASP A 15 -7.95 11.05 29.52
C ASP A 15 -7.39 11.74 28.27
N GLY A 16 -8.23 12.13 27.32
CA GLY A 16 -7.86 12.85 26.10
C GLY A 16 -7.31 11.96 25.00
N THR A 17 -7.65 10.68 24.99
CA THR A 17 -7.29 9.78 23.90
C THR A 17 -8.35 9.82 22.80
N VAL A 18 -7.95 10.08 21.55
CA VAL A 18 -8.86 10.24 20.41
C VAL A 18 -9.10 8.90 19.69
N PHE A 19 -10.38 8.63 19.40
CA PHE A 19 -10.86 7.49 18.63
C PHE A 19 -11.92 7.92 17.62
N ASP A 20 -12.20 7.06 16.64
CA ASP A 20 -13.43 7.13 15.86
C ASP A 20 -14.56 6.42 16.60
N ILE A 21 -15.74 7.03 16.66
CA ILE A 21 -16.93 6.46 17.28
C ILE A 21 -17.25 5.06 16.73
N LEU A 22 -17.06 4.84 15.42
CA LEU A 22 -17.36 3.59 14.75
C LEU A 22 -16.44 2.45 15.22
N SER A 23 -15.22 2.79 15.64
CA SER A 23 -14.24 1.80 16.11
C SER A 23 -14.34 1.56 17.62
N ILE A 24 -14.52 2.62 18.42
CA ILE A 24 -14.48 2.52 19.89
C ILE A 24 -15.77 1.96 20.49
N VAL A 25 -16.93 2.23 19.90
CA VAL A 25 -18.22 1.74 20.44
C VAL A 25 -18.30 0.21 20.39
N PRO A 26 -17.95 -0.49 19.28
CA PRO A 26 -17.86 -1.94 19.25
C PRO A 26 -16.87 -2.49 20.29
N TRP A 27 -15.73 -1.80 20.49
CA TRP A 27 -14.74 -2.19 21.50
C TRP A 27 -15.30 -2.14 22.92
N ILE A 28 -15.94 -1.03 23.30
CA ILE A 28 -16.54 -0.88 24.62
C ILE A 28 -17.64 -1.93 24.84
N LYS A 29 -18.47 -2.21 23.83
CA LYS A 29 -19.52 -3.24 23.93
C LYS A 29 -18.94 -4.63 24.18
N LYS A 30 -17.79 -4.96 23.59
CA LYS A 30 -17.16 -6.29 23.70
C LYS A 30 -16.30 -6.45 24.95
N TYR A 31 -15.50 -5.43 25.29
CA TYR A 31 -14.47 -5.53 26.33
C TYR A 31 -14.67 -4.60 27.52
N GLY A 32 -15.47 -3.53 27.39
CA GLY A 32 -15.74 -2.58 28.48
C GLY A 32 -14.52 -1.81 28.99
N THR A 33 -13.44 -1.76 28.21
CA THR A 33 -12.15 -1.15 28.59
C THR A 33 -11.65 -0.16 27.55
N ASN A 34 -10.75 0.74 27.93
CA ASN A 34 -10.02 1.61 27.03
C ASN A 34 -8.93 0.79 26.29
N PRO A 35 -8.90 0.79 24.94
CA PRO A 35 -7.94 -0.01 24.18
C PRO A 35 -6.47 0.44 24.34
N ILE A 36 -6.22 1.65 24.85
CA ILE A 36 -4.85 2.16 25.08
C ILE A 36 -4.39 1.88 26.50
N THR A 37 -5.18 2.28 27.51
CA THR A 37 -4.78 2.16 28.93
C THR A 37 -5.20 0.85 29.59
N GLY A 38 -6.24 0.18 29.08
CA GLY A 38 -6.84 -1.01 29.70
C GLY A 38 -7.81 -0.73 30.86
N GLU A 39 -8.01 0.54 31.22
CA GLU A 39 -8.94 0.94 32.28
C GLU A 39 -10.40 0.77 31.86
N LYS A 40 -11.34 0.67 32.81
CA LYS A 40 -12.78 0.58 32.48
C LYS A 40 -13.26 1.85 31.80
N LEU A 41 -14.00 1.70 30.70
CA LEU A 41 -14.48 2.82 29.90
C LEU A 41 -15.94 2.61 29.51
N ASP A 42 -16.78 3.58 29.84
CA ASP A 42 -18.21 3.57 29.49
C ASP A 42 -18.47 4.40 28.23
N ALA A 43 -19.37 3.93 27.35
CA ALA A 43 -19.72 4.63 26.12
C ALA A 43 -20.31 6.04 26.37
N LYS A 44 -20.95 6.26 27.52
CA LYS A 44 -21.50 7.57 27.92
C LYS A 44 -20.43 8.58 28.34
N SER A 45 -19.24 8.10 28.68
CA SER A 45 -18.13 8.97 29.10
C SER A 45 -17.34 9.55 27.92
N LEU A 46 -17.65 9.09 26.70
CA LEU A 46 -17.05 9.60 25.47
C LEU A 46 -17.55 11.01 25.17
N ILE A 47 -16.62 11.89 24.85
CA ILE A 47 -16.87 13.28 24.50
C ILE A 47 -16.76 13.37 22.98
N LYS A 48 -17.82 13.86 22.32
CA LYS A 48 -17.79 14.12 20.88
C LYS A 48 -16.88 15.31 20.59
N LEU A 49 -15.99 15.19 19.62
CA LEU A 49 -15.09 16.27 19.22
C LEU A 49 -15.58 16.97 17.97
N ASN A 50 -15.60 18.31 18.01
CA ASN A 50 -15.95 19.17 16.89
C ASN A 50 -14.68 19.88 16.39
N PHE A 51 -14.09 19.36 15.31
CA PHE A 51 -12.94 20.00 14.65
C PHE A 51 -13.39 20.95 13.55
N ALA A 52 -12.81 22.15 13.51
CA ALA A 52 -13.00 23.10 12.42
C ALA A 52 -12.06 22.79 11.25
N LYS A 53 -12.58 22.82 10.01
CA LYS A 53 -11.80 22.65 8.77
C LYS A 53 -11.71 23.98 8.01
N ASN A 54 -10.56 24.24 7.40
CA ASN A 54 -10.37 25.39 6.50
C ASN A 54 -10.92 25.08 5.10
N SER A 55 -10.82 26.04 4.17
CA SER A 55 -11.22 25.88 2.76
C SER A 55 -10.47 24.76 2.01
N GLU A 56 -9.27 24.39 2.47
CA GLU A 56 -8.47 23.29 1.93
C GLU A 56 -8.81 21.92 2.57
N GLY A 57 -9.77 21.87 3.50
CA GLY A 57 -10.15 20.66 4.22
C GLY A 57 -9.21 20.24 5.36
N LYS A 58 -8.20 21.06 5.70
CA LYS A 58 -7.28 20.81 6.81
C LYS A 58 -7.88 21.27 8.14
N TYR A 59 -7.61 20.51 9.20
CA TYR A 59 -8.04 20.87 10.55
C TYR A 59 -7.26 22.07 11.08
N HIS A 60 -7.96 23.03 11.68
CA HIS A 60 -7.37 24.26 12.19
C HIS A 60 -8.07 24.74 13.46
N CYS A 61 -7.38 25.57 14.23
CA CYS A 61 -7.96 26.27 15.36
C CYS A 61 -8.96 27.32 14.85
N PRO A 62 -10.22 27.33 15.29
CA PRO A 62 -11.23 28.26 14.79
C PRO A 62 -11.02 29.71 15.27
N VAL A 63 -10.17 29.92 16.28
CA VAL A 63 -9.89 31.25 16.86
C VAL A 63 -8.60 31.84 16.30
N LEU A 64 -7.51 31.06 16.30
CA LEU A 64 -6.21 31.51 15.81
C LEU A 64 -6.00 31.28 14.31
N PHE A 65 -6.91 30.54 13.67
CA PHE A 65 -6.81 30.09 12.28
C PHE A 65 -5.53 29.29 11.94
N THR A 66 -4.79 28.86 12.96
CA THR A 66 -3.58 28.05 12.82
C THR A 66 -3.95 26.60 12.48
N VAL A 67 -3.31 26.06 11.44
CA VAL A 67 -3.52 24.67 11.02
C VAL A 67 -2.87 23.72 12.03
N PHE A 68 -3.57 22.67 12.42
CA PHE A 68 -3.05 21.66 13.33
C PHE A 68 -2.03 20.76 12.64
N THR A 69 -0.92 20.50 13.32
CA THR A 69 0.18 19.63 12.87
C THR A 69 0.47 18.55 13.91
N ASN A 70 1.34 17.61 13.58
CA ASN A 70 1.76 16.55 14.51
C ASN A 70 2.47 17.06 15.78
N ASN A 71 2.90 18.32 15.80
CA ASN A 71 3.56 18.94 16.96
C ASN A 71 2.70 20.03 17.61
N SER A 72 1.46 20.21 17.15
CA SER A 72 0.56 21.22 17.73
C SER A 72 0.06 20.75 19.10
N HIS A 73 0.01 21.67 20.06
CA HIS A 73 -0.64 21.43 21.34
C HIS A 73 -2.14 21.69 21.19
N ILE A 74 -2.95 20.63 21.26
CA ILE A 74 -4.38 20.64 20.97
C ILE A 74 -5.17 20.27 22.23
N VAL A 75 -6.20 21.06 22.51
CA VAL A 75 -7.12 20.83 23.63
C VAL A 75 -8.57 20.84 23.16
N ALA A 76 -9.42 20.13 23.87
CA ALA A 76 -10.86 20.17 23.71
C ALA A 76 -11.54 20.61 25.00
N ILE A 77 -12.67 21.31 24.86
CA ILE A 77 -13.54 21.63 26.00
C ILE A 77 -14.58 20.52 26.14
N LYS A 78 -14.64 19.89 27.31
CA LYS A 78 -15.50 18.72 27.56
C LYS A 78 -16.99 19.01 27.43
N THR A 79 -17.44 20.21 27.80
CA THR A 79 -18.86 20.60 27.77
C THR A 79 -19.39 20.69 26.34
N THR A 80 -18.65 21.35 25.45
CA THR A 80 -19.06 21.64 24.07
C THR A 80 -18.50 20.66 23.05
N GLY A 81 -17.38 20.00 23.38
CA GLY A 81 -16.62 19.18 22.45
C GLY A 81 -15.76 19.97 21.46
N ASN A 82 -15.73 21.30 21.54
CA ASN A 82 -15.00 22.13 20.59
C ASN A 82 -13.49 22.01 20.79
N VAL A 83 -12.76 21.93 19.68
CA VAL A 83 -11.30 21.72 19.67
C VAL A 83 -10.56 23.02 19.33
N PHE A 84 -9.58 23.36 20.16
CA PHE A 84 -8.79 24.59 20.07
C PHE A 84 -7.29 24.29 20.16
N ALA A 85 -6.48 25.24 19.67
CA ALA A 85 -5.07 25.28 20.05
C ALA A 85 -4.94 25.66 21.53
N TYR A 86 -4.04 24.99 22.26
CA TYR A 86 -3.81 25.29 23.68
C TYR A 86 -3.47 26.77 23.91
N GLU A 87 -2.71 27.38 23.00
CA GLU A 87 -2.37 28.80 23.06
C GLU A 87 -3.60 29.71 23.13
N ALA A 88 -4.64 29.42 22.34
CA ALA A 88 -5.88 30.20 22.32
C ALA A 88 -6.57 30.14 23.70
N VAL A 89 -6.71 28.92 24.24
CA VAL A 89 -7.34 28.69 25.55
C VAL A 89 -6.48 29.28 26.68
N GLU A 90 -5.16 29.20 26.57
CA GLU A 90 -4.25 29.77 27.57
C GLU A 90 -4.38 31.30 27.62
N GLN A 91 -4.36 31.96 26.46
CA GLN A 91 -4.37 33.42 26.38
C GLN A 91 -5.75 34.02 26.66
N LEU A 92 -6.83 33.39 26.20
CA LEU A 92 -8.18 33.96 26.27
C LEU A 92 -9.00 33.44 27.46
N ASN A 93 -8.71 32.23 27.95
CA ASN A 93 -9.45 31.65 29.08
C ASN A 93 -8.62 31.59 30.37
N ILE A 94 -7.44 30.96 30.33
CA ILE A 94 -6.67 30.66 31.56
C ILE A 94 -6.07 31.94 32.15
N LYS A 95 -5.32 32.73 31.36
CA LYS A 95 -4.68 33.97 31.84
C LYS A 95 -5.70 35.01 32.31
N PRO A 96 -6.83 35.26 31.61
CA PRO A 96 -7.85 36.21 32.04
C PRO A 96 -8.80 35.64 33.10
N LYS A 97 -8.71 34.34 33.43
CA LYS A 97 -9.64 33.61 34.29
C LYS A 97 -11.10 33.64 33.79
N SER A 98 -11.27 33.71 32.48
CA SER A 98 -12.58 33.71 31.82
C SER A 98 -12.86 32.32 31.25
N TYR A 99 -13.58 31.46 31.97
CA TYR A 99 -13.82 30.08 31.56
C TYR A 99 -15.14 29.94 30.79
N LYS A 100 -15.16 30.47 29.57
CA LYS A 100 -16.27 30.37 28.63
C LYS A 100 -15.80 29.91 27.26
N ASP A 101 -16.52 29.00 26.64
CA ASP A 101 -16.15 28.45 25.32
C ASP A 101 -16.00 29.58 24.30
N LEU A 102 -14.92 29.54 23.53
CA LEU A 102 -14.53 30.62 22.61
C LEU A 102 -15.44 30.75 21.38
N LEU A 103 -16.31 29.76 21.12
CA LEU A 103 -17.28 29.77 20.03
C LEU A 103 -18.71 29.94 20.52
N THR A 104 -19.09 29.24 21.60
CA THR A 104 -20.49 29.17 22.05
C THR A 104 -20.79 29.99 23.30
N ASP A 105 -19.77 30.59 23.95
CA ASP A 105 -19.87 31.31 25.23
C ASP A 105 -20.40 30.45 26.41
N GLU A 106 -20.45 29.12 26.26
CA GLU A 106 -20.88 28.22 27.33
C GLU A 106 -19.84 28.19 28.47
N PRO A 107 -20.27 28.34 29.74
CA PRO A 107 -19.36 28.31 30.86
C PRO A 107 -18.80 26.89 31.07
N PHE A 108 -17.50 26.80 31.36
CA PHE A 108 -16.83 25.55 31.70
C PHE A 108 -15.86 25.75 32.87
N THR A 109 -15.28 24.68 33.38
CA THR A 109 -14.28 24.74 34.47
C THR A 109 -12.90 24.36 33.98
N ARG A 110 -11.84 24.70 34.72
CA ARG A 110 -10.48 24.29 34.36
C ARG A 110 -10.31 22.77 34.20
N GLN A 111 -11.13 21.97 34.87
CA GLN A 111 -11.11 20.50 34.78
C GLN A 111 -11.75 19.97 33.49
N ASP A 112 -12.54 20.81 32.81
CA ASP A 112 -13.19 20.46 31.54
C ASP A 112 -12.26 20.64 30.34
N ILE A 113 -11.04 21.16 30.54
CA ILE A 113 -10.03 21.27 29.49
C ILE A 113 -9.33 19.92 29.36
N VAL A 114 -9.57 19.24 28.25
CA VAL A 114 -9.00 17.91 27.96
C VAL A 114 -7.89 18.07 26.92
N THR A 115 -6.66 17.71 27.29
CA THR A 115 -5.52 17.74 26.37
C THR A 115 -5.53 16.53 25.45
N LEU A 116 -5.73 16.78 24.15
CA LEU A 116 -5.76 15.75 23.12
C LEU A 116 -4.35 15.40 22.65
N GLN A 117 -3.50 16.42 22.48
CA GLN A 117 -2.15 16.27 21.97
C GLN A 117 -1.24 17.30 22.64
N ASP A 118 -0.12 16.82 23.17
CA ASP A 118 0.91 17.65 23.78
C ASP A 118 2.27 17.25 23.17
N PRO A 119 2.99 18.16 22.48
CA PRO A 119 4.30 17.85 21.91
C PRO A 119 5.37 17.53 22.96
N THR A 120 5.16 17.91 24.22
CA THR A 120 6.12 17.65 25.30
C THR A 120 5.97 16.26 25.92
N ASN A 121 4.80 15.64 25.77
CA ASN A 121 4.48 14.32 26.34
C ASN A 121 4.24 13.27 25.25
N LEU A 122 5.34 12.65 24.81
CA LEU A 122 5.35 11.69 23.70
C LEU A 122 4.91 10.27 24.10
N ASP A 123 4.92 9.93 25.40
CA ASP A 123 4.66 8.57 25.89
C ASP A 123 3.24 8.09 25.57
N LYS A 124 2.28 9.02 25.53
CA LYS A 124 0.86 8.75 25.21
C LYS A 124 0.66 8.21 23.79
N PHE A 125 1.60 8.45 22.86
CA PHE A 125 1.48 8.07 21.45
C PHE A 125 2.32 6.85 21.06
N ASN A 126 3.00 6.20 22.00
CA ASN A 126 3.80 5.01 21.71
C ASN A 126 2.89 3.80 21.45
N VAL A 127 2.73 3.43 20.17
CA VAL A 127 1.85 2.34 19.72
C VAL A 127 2.18 0.99 20.37
N SER A 128 3.47 0.73 20.61
CA SER A 128 3.93 -0.51 21.27
C SER A 128 3.42 -0.64 22.70
N ASN A 129 3.05 0.47 23.34
CA ASN A 129 2.54 0.48 24.71
C ASN A 129 1.03 0.28 24.82
N PHE A 130 0.28 0.33 23.71
CA PHE A 130 -1.16 0.23 23.75
C PHE A 130 -1.61 -1.15 24.21
N PHE A 131 -2.58 -1.19 25.13
CA PHE A 131 -3.10 -2.42 25.73
C PHE A 131 -3.57 -3.44 24.69
N HIS A 132 -4.31 -3.00 23.67
CA HIS A 132 -4.79 -3.88 22.60
C HIS A 132 -3.66 -4.46 21.73
N VAL A 133 -2.57 -3.72 21.53
CA VAL A 133 -1.40 -4.17 20.76
C VAL A 133 -0.60 -5.18 21.58
N LYS A 134 -0.30 -4.88 22.84
CA LYS A 134 0.45 -5.77 23.75
C LYS A 134 -0.23 -7.12 23.94
N ASN A 135 -1.56 -7.11 24.07
CA ASN A 135 -2.33 -8.34 24.30
C ASN A 135 -2.87 -8.96 23.01
N ASN A 136 -2.53 -8.39 21.84
CA ASN A 136 -3.01 -8.82 20.53
C ASN A 136 -4.55 -8.97 20.46
N ILE A 137 -5.27 -8.07 21.13
CA ILE A 137 -6.72 -8.08 21.22
C ILE A 137 -7.27 -7.25 20.07
N LYS A 138 -8.10 -7.86 19.23
CA LYS A 138 -8.79 -7.17 18.14
C LYS A 138 -10.31 -7.29 18.32
N VAL A 139 -11.03 -6.23 17.99
CA VAL A 139 -12.48 -6.33 17.75
C VAL A 139 -12.60 -6.72 16.30
N ILE A 140 -12.90 -7.99 16.08
CA ILE A 140 -13.22 -8.48 14.75
C ILE A 140 -14.68 -8.11 14.52
N ASP A 141 -14.98 -7.49 13.39
CA ASP A 141 -16.35 -7.21 13.00
C ASP A 141 -17.06 -8.56 12.80
N PRO A 142 -18.21 -8.82 13.46
CA PRO A 142 -18.95 -10.07 13.27
C PRO A 142 -19.30 -10.34 11.80
N ASP A 143 -19.42 -9.32 10.96
CA ASP A 143 -19.65 -9.50 9.52
C ASP A 143 -18.36 -9.84 8.76
N GLU A 144 -17.20 -9.39 9.24
CA GLU A 144 -15.89 -9.80 8.70
C GLU A 144 -15.53 -11.24 9.08
N GLU A 145 -15.95 -11.71 10.26
CA GLU A 145 -15.89 -13.14 10.63
C GLU A 145 -16.76 -14.00 9.72
N LYS A 146 -18.01 -13.58 9.45
CA LYS A 146 -18.88 -14.28 8.50
C LYS A 146 -18.32 -14.27 7.09
N ALA A 147 -17.72 -13.17 6.65
CA ALA A 147 -17.07 -13.07 5.34
C ALA A 147 -15.84 -13.97 5.21
N LYS A 148 -15.06 -14.15 6.28
CA LYS A 148 -13.94 -15.10 6.31
C LYS A 148 -14.38 -16.56 6.28
N LEU A 149 -15.51 -16.88 6.90
CA LEU A 149 -16.05 -18.23 6.97
C LEU A 149 -16.78 -18.65 5.70
N ASP A 150 -17.43 -17.71 5.00
CA ASP A 150 -18.23 -17.98 3.80
C ASP A 150 -17.68 -17.21 2.59
N PRO A 151 -16.98 -17.87 1.65
CA PRO A 151 -16.55 -17.28 0.38
C PRO A 151 -17.70 -16.67 -0.43
N SER A 152 -18.95 -17.07 -0.17
CA SER A 152 -20.15 -16.55 -0.83
C SER A 152 -20.82 -15.40 -0.08
N TYR A 153 -20.23 -14.87 0.99
CA TYR A 153 -20.85 -13.84 1.84
C TYR A 153 -21.22 -12.57 1.07
N TYR A 154 -20.32 -12.07 0.23
CA TYR A 154 -20.56 -10.88 -0.60
C TYR A 154 -21.42 -11.15 -1.84
N LEU A 155 -21.67 -12.43 -2.19
CA LEU A 155 -22.57 -12.85 -3.28
C LEU A 155 -24.06 -12.86 -2.87
N LYS A 156 -24.40 -12.42 -1.66
CA LYS A 156 -25.79 -12.36 -1.18
C LYS A 156 -26.58 -11.19 -1.76
N ASN A 157 -25.91 -10.14 -2.21
CA ASN A 157 -26.55 -8.93 -2.77
C ASN A 157 -26.57 -8.92 -4.32
N THR A 158 -26.17 -10.01 -4.98
CA THR A 158 -26.20 -10.10 -6.45
C THR A 158 -27.54 -10.61 -6.95
N ASN A 159 -27.86 -10.30 -8.21
CA ASN A 159 -29.08 -10.76 -8.87
C ASN A 159 -29.18 -12.30 -8.87
N THR A 160 -30.39 -12.85 -8.88
CA THR A 160 -30.59 -14.32 -8.78
C THR A 160 -29.95 -15.05 -9.96
N GLU A 161 -30.08 -14.51 -11.18
CA GLU A 161 -29.50 -15.08 -12.40
C GLU A 161 -27.96 -15.10 -12.37
N THR A 162 -27.33 -14.08 -11.79
CA THR A 162 -25.86 -14.05 -11.69
C THR A 162 -25.34 -15.04 -10.66
N ARG A 163 -26.14 -15.35 -9.64
CA ARG A 163 -25.82 -16.38 -8.64
C ARG A 163 -25.92 -17.78 -9.24
N GLU A 164 -26.95 -18.05 -10.04
CA GLU A 164 -27.13 -19.35 -10.72
C GLU A 164 -26.03 -19.60 -11.76
N THR A 165 -25.72 -18.60 -12.59
CA THR A 165 -24.63 -18.71 -13.58
C THR A 165 -23.25 -18.86 -12.92
N LEU A 166 -22.99 -18.19 -11.80
CA LEU A 166 -21.75 -18.40 -11.02
C LEU A 166 -21.69 -19.81 -10.42
N LEU A 167 -22.82 -20.36 -9.94
CA LEU A 167 -22.88 -21.73 -9.42
C LEU A 167 -22.62 -22.78 -10.52
N GLU A 168 -23.19 -22.58 -11.70
CA GLU A 168 -22.90 -23.40 -12.88
C GLU A 168 -21.42 -23.27 -13.29
N LEU A 169 -20.90 -22.04 -13.35
CA LEU A 169 -19.47 -21.80 -13.59
C LEU A 169 -18.61 -22.52 -12.56
N TYR A 170 -18.86 -22.41 -11.25
CA TYR A 170 -18.07 -23.12 -10.23
C TYR A 170 -18.14 -24.65 -10.38
N LYS A 171 -19.24 -25.18 -10.90
CA LYS A 171 -19.41 -26.61 -11.16
C LYS A 171 -18.69 -27.06 -12.43
N GLU A 172 -18.59 -26.20 -13.43
CA GLU A 172 -17.94 -26.47 -14.73
C GLU A 172 -16.46 -26.07 -14.76
N PHE A 173 -16.02 -25.16 -13.88
CA PHE A 173 -14.68 -24.57 -13.90
C PHE A 173 -13.63 -25.55 -13.36
N LYS A 174 -13.06 -26.36 -14.25
CA LYS A 174 -11.84 -27.17 -14.04
C LYS A 174 -10.56 -26.33 -14.18
N GLY A 175 -10.61 -25.04 -13.84
CA GLY A 175 -9.52 -24.10 -14.13
C GLY A 175 -8.20 -24.46 -13.45
N ASP A 176 -8.25 -24.94 -12.21
CA ASP A 176 -7.05 -25.28 -11.45
C ASP A 176 -6.31 -26.49 -12.03
N ASP A 177 -7.02 -27.48 -12.56
CA ASP A 177 -6.38 -28.66 -13.19
C ASP A 177 -5.70 -28.28 -14.52
N ILE A 178 -6.30 -27.38 -15.29
CA ILE A 178 -5.75 -26.92 -16.57
C ILE A 178 -4.59 -25.95 -16.33
N LEU A 179 -4.68 -25.08 -15.31
CA LEU A 179 -3.59 -24.20 -14.90
C LEU A 179 -2.43 -25.02 -14.32
N ALA A 180 -2.69 -25.99 -13.45
CA ALA A 180 -1.68 -26.90 -12.91
C ALA A 180 -1.02 -27.76 -14.01
N ALA A 181 -1.79 -28.20 -15.01
CA ALA A 181 -1.26 -28.94 -16.16
C ALA A 181 -0.44 -28.07 -17.14
N THR A 182 -0.72 -26.77 -17.22
CA THR A 182 -0.02 -25.82 -18.11
C THR A 182 1.11 -25.05 -17.43
N MET A 183 1.09 -24.95 -16.10
CA MET A 183 2.19 -24.48 -15.27
C MET A 183 3.29 -25.53 -15.29
N LYS A 184 4.13 -25.50 -16.33
CA LYS A 184 5.46 -26.11 -16.22
C LYS A 184 6.11 -25.51 -14.98
N ALA A 185 6.42 -26.36 -14.00
CA ALA A 185 7.32 -25.99 -12.92
C ALA A 185 8.55 -25.32 -13.55
N PRO A 186 9.05 -24.20 -13.01
CA PRO A 186 10.21 -23.52 -13.57
C PRO A 186 11.35 -24.54 -13.61
N GLU A 187 11.66 -25.02 -14.82
CA GLU A 187 12.76 -25.97 -15.01
C GLU A 187 14.02 -25.28 -14.50
N LYS A 188 14.68 -25.88 -13.50
CA LYS A 188 15.95 -25.37 -12.96
C LYS A 188 16.92 -25.25 -14.14
N LYS A 189 17.24 -24.02 -14.55
CA LYS A 189 18.19 -23.76 -15.63
C LYS A 189 19.53 -24.37 -15.23
N LYS A 190 20.08 -25.26 -16.06
CA LYS A 190 21.36 -25.91 -15.79
C LYS A 190 22.48 -24.87 -15.79
N VAL A 191 23.22 -24.79 -14.68
CA VAL A 191 24.38 -23.91 -14.53
C VAL A 191 25.64 -24.71 -14.87
N ASP A 192 26.26 -24.37 -15.98
CA ASP A 192 27.57 -24.82 -16.41
C ASP A 192 28.66 -23.80 -16.02
N LYS A 193 29.94 -24.17 -16.18
CA LYS A 193 31.08 -23.27 -15.93
C LYS A 193 31.06 -21.97 -16.75
N LEU A 194 30.30 -21.93 -17.84
CA LEU A 194 30.26 -20.82 -18.81
C LEU A 194 29.15 -19.80 -18.54
N ASN A 195 28.08 -20.21 -17.85
CA ASN A 195 26.93 -19.36 -17.52
C ASN A 195 26.78 -19.14 -15.99
N ALA A 196 27.68 -19.65 -15.16
CA ALA A 196 27.72 -19.35 -13.74
C ALA A 196 28.03 -17.86 -13.50
N ALA A 197 27.13 -17.17 -12.79
CA ALA A 197 27.34 -15.79 -12.35
C ALA A 197 28.35 -15.72 -11.20
N HIS A 198 28.95 -14.53 -11.03
CA HIS A 198 29.81 -14.24 -9.88
C HIS A 198 29.03 -14.07 -8.57
N TYR A 199 27.69 -14.07 -8.62
CA TYR A 199 26.80 -13.93 -7.48
C TYR A 199 25.91 -15.17 -7.31
N SER A 200 25.43 -15.39 -6.09
CA SER A 200 24.57 -16.54 -5.76
C SER A 200 23.09 -16.27 -6.05
N THR A 201 22.28 -17.31 -6.08
CA THR A 201 20.81 -17.22 -6.23
C THR A 201 20.11 -16.58 -5.01
N GLY A 202 20.80 -16.43 -3.88
CA GLY A 202 20.23 -15.91 -2.63
C GLY A 202 19.30 -16.90 -1.90
N ALA A 203 19.08 -18.10 -2.43
CA ALA A 203 18.14 -19.08 -1.87
C ALA A 203 18.50 -19.53 -0.44
N VAL A 204 19.80 -19.78 -0.17
CA VAL A 204 20.29 -20.13 1.17
C VAL A 204 19.94 -19.03 2.19
N SER A 205 20.27 -17.78 1.88
CA SER A 205 19.99 -16.63 2.76
C SER A 205 18.49 -16.39 2.95
N ALA A 206 17.69 -16.55 1.90
CA ALA A 206 16.24 -16.41 1.96
C ALA A 206 15.61 -17.51 2.82
N SER A 207 16.08 -18.76 2.69
CA SER A 207 15.59 -19.89 3.51
C SER A 207 15.99 -19.78 4.98
N PHE A 208 17.13 -19.17 5.27
CA PHE A 208 17.57 -18.94 6.65
C PHE A 208 16.74 -17.88 7.37
N THR A 209 16.26 -16.88 6.64
CA THR A 209 15.54 -15.72 7.20
C THR A 209 14.02 -15.83 7.12
N SER A 210 13.48 -16.75 6.31
CA SER A 210 12.05 -16.91 6.09
C SER A 210 11.54 -18.24 6.64
N THR A 211 10.45 -18.20 7.40
CA THR A 211 9.74 -19.41 7.87
C THR A 211 8.85 -20.04 6.79
N ALA A 212 8.65 -19.36 5.65
CA ALA A 212 7.79 -19.82 4.57
C ALA A 212 8.53 -20.57 3.44
N MET A 213 9.87 -20.53 3.44
CA MET A 213 10.71 -21.14 2.41
C MET A 213 11.29 -22.47 2.89
N VAL A 214 11.54 -23.39 1.96
CA VAL A 214 12.22 -24.66 2.25
C VAL A 214 13.68 -24.37 2.62
N PRO A 215 14.22 -24.96 3.70
CA PRO A 215 15.63 -24.82 4.07
C PRO A 215 16.56 -25.29 2.95
N GLU A 216 17.40 -24.39 2.45
CA GLU A 216 18.41 -24.65 1.42
C GLU A 216 19.81 -24.50 2.04
N THR A 217 20.66 -25.51 1.89
CA THR A 217 21.99 -25.55 2.53
C THR A 217 23.15 -25.38 1.55
N THR A 218 22.89 -25.48 0.25
CA THR A 218 23.91 -25.41 -0.80
C THR A 218 23.88 -24.07 -1.52
N HIS A 219 25.01 -23.36 -1.51
CA HIS A 219 25.16 -22.14 -2.29
C HIS A 219 25.30 -22.46 -3.78
N GLU A 220 24.28 -22.12 -4.55
CA GLU A 220 24.31 -22.20 -6.02
C GLU A 220 24.60 -20.82 -6.62
N ALA A 221 25.52 -20.78 -7.60
CA ALA A 221 25.75 -19.60 -8.42
C ALA A 221 24.51 -19.33 -9.28
N ALA A 222 24.11 -18.07 -9.42
CA ALA A 222 22.99 -17.73 -10.29
C ALA A 222 23.34 -18.01 -11.75
N ALA A 223 22.36 -18.44 -12.55
CA ALA A 223 22.54 -18.61 -13.98
C ALA A 223 22.49 -17.24 -14.69
N ILE A 224 23.56 -16.87 -15.41
CA ILE A 224 23.51 -15.78 -16.38
C ILE A 224 22.62 -16.22 -17.54
N GLU A 225 21.77 -15.31 -18.03
CA GLU A 225 20.93 -15.58 -19.19
C GLU A 225 21.75 -15.99 -20.42
N GLU A 226 21.28 -17.03 -21.13
CA GLU A 226 21.98 -17.60 -22.28
C GLU A 226 22.28 -16.56 -23.37
N ASP A 227 21.35 -15.63 -23.61
CA ASP A 227 21.51 -14.55 -24.59
C ASP A 227 22.72 -13.68 -24.26
N VAL A 228 22.89 -13.31 -22.99
CA VAL A 228 24.00 -12.48 -22.52
C VAL A 228 25.33 -13.22 -22.68
N VAL A 229 25.36 -14.52 -22.39
CA VAL A 229 26.56 -15.35 -22.59
C VAL A 229 26.87 -15.47 -24.08
N ARG A 230 25.89 -15.79 -24.92
CA ARG A 230 26.08 -15.95 -26.38
C ARG A 230 26.59 -14.68 -27.04
N TYR A 231 26.01 -13.53 -26.71
CA TYR A 231 26.39 -12.25 -27.32
C TYR A 231 27.82 -11.82 -27.00
N LYS A 232 28.39 -12.21 -25.86
CA LYS A 232 29.82 -11.95 -25.55
C LYS A 232 30.78 -12.58 -26.57
N TYR A 233 30.37 -13.66 -27.22
CA TYR A 233 31.20 -14.37 -28.20
C TYR A 233 30.92 -13.93 -29.64
N VAL A 234 29.94 -13.06 -29.89
CA VAL A 234 29.63 -12.53 -31.22
C VAL A 234 30.60 -11.39 -31.54
N LYS A 235 31.65 -11.71 -32.30
CA LYS A 235 32.67 -10.73 -32.76
C LYS A 235 32.63 -10.46 -34.26
N LYS A 236 31.79 -11.20 -35.01
CA LYS A 236 31.71 -11.10 -36.47
C LYS A 236 30.62 -10.13 -36.87
N LYS A 237 30.87 -9.35 -37.92
CA LYS A 237 29.88 -8.48 -38.54
C LYS A 237 28.88 -9.28 -39.37
N GLY A 238 27.66 -8.78 -39.48
CA GLY A 238 26.61 -9.33 -40.34
C GLY A 238 26.53 -8.57 -41.67
N TYR A 239 26.10 -9.22 -42.74
CA TYR A 239 25.85 -8.59 -44.03
C TYR A 239 24.45 -8.96 -44.52
N VAL A 240 23.67 -7.96 -44.94
CA VAL A 240 22.32 -8.14 -45.48
C VAL A 240 22.20 -7.33 -46.77
N ARG A 241 21.51 -7.89 -47.77
CA ARG A 241 21.16 -7.18 -49.00
C ARG A 241 19.65 -7.04 -49.06
N LEU A 242 19.18 -5.81 -49.22
CA LEU A 242 17.78 -5.51 -49.48
C LEU A 242 17.59 -5.26 -50.98
N HIS A 243 16.76 -6.07 -51.62
CA HIS A 243 16.36 -5.87 -53.00
C HIS A 243 15.18 -4.90 -53.04
N THR A 244 15.38 -3.72 -53.62
CA THR A 244 14.35 -2.69 -53.73
C THR A 244 14.01 -2.41 -55.19
N ASN A 245 12.89 -1.74 -55.44
CA ASN A 245 12.50 -1.28 -56.77
C ASN A 245 13.43 -0.21 -57.37
N LYS A 246 14.34 0.37 -56.58
CA LYS A 246 15.33 1.36 -57.03
C LYS A 246 16.76 0.81 -57.06
N GLY A 247 16.93 -0.49 -56.80
CA GLY A 247 18.22 -1.18 -56.79
C GLY A 247 18.51 -1.88 -55.48
N ASP A 248 19.68 -2.50 -55.41
CA ASP A 248 20.11 -3.30 -54.26
C ASP A 248 20.81 -2.41 -53.22
N LEU A 249 20.40 -2.53 -51.96
CA LEU A 249 21.04 -1.88 -50.83
C LEU A 249 21.81 -2.92 -49.99
N ASN A 250 23.13 -2.77 -49.90
CA ASN A 250 23.96 -3.62 -49.06
C ASN A 250 24.16 -2.96 -47.69
N LEU A 251 23.82 -3.67 -46.62
CA LEU A 251 23.91 -3.23 -45.24
C LEU A 251 24.92 -4.07 -44.47
N GLU A 252 25.81 -3.39 -43.75
CA GLU A 252 26.74 -3.99 -42.80
C GLU A 252 26.20 -3.82 -41.38
N LEU A 253 26.00 -4.93 -40.68
CA LEU A 253 25.46 -4.98 -39.34
C LEU A 253 26.59 -5.12 -38.32
N HIS A 254 26.67 -4.15 -37.42
CA HIS A 254 27.61 -4.14 -36.30
C HIS A 254 27.09 -5.00 -35.14
N CYS A 255 27.17 -6.33 -35.32
CA CYS A 255 26.76 -7.32 -34.32
C CYS A 255 27.62 -7.30 -33.05
N ASP A 256 28.81 -6.69 -33.11
CA ASP A 256 29.70 -6.44 -31.98
C ASP A 256 29.14 -5.37 -31.04
N MET A 257 28.54 -4.32 -31.59
CA MET A 257 27.94 -3.23 -30.80
C MET A 257 26.49 -3.51 -30.41
N THR A 258 25.70 -4.10 -31.33
CA THR A 258 24.25 -4.30 -31.13
C THR A 258 23.81 -5.74 -31.46
N PRO A 259 24.32 -6.76 -30.75
CA PRO A 259 24.13 -8.17 -31.09
C PRO A 259 22.66 -8.60 -31.11
N ARG A 260 21.86 -8.15 -30.13
CA ARG A 260 20.44 -8.50 -30.02
C ARG A 260 19.61 -7.96 -31.18
N THR A 261 19.82 -6.70 -31.54
CA THR A 261 19.11 -6.06 -32.66
C THR A 261 19.50 -6.71 -33.98
N CYS A 262 20.80 -6.97 -34.18
CA CYS A 262 21.30 -7.62 -35.38
C CYS A 262 20.75 -9.05 -35.51
N GLU A 263 20.72 -9.84 -34.43
CA GLU A 263 20.14 -11.18 -34.45
C GLU A 263 18.66 -11.15 -34.80
N ASN A 264 17.88 -10.26 -34.15
CA ASN A 264 16.45 -10.12 -34.44
C ASN A 264 16.20 -9.73 -35.89
N PHE A 265 16.96 -8.76 -36.41
CA PHE A 265 16.85 -8.32 -37.79
C PHE A 265 17.15 -9.47 -38.77
N ILE A 266 18.26 -10.20 -38.57
CA ILE A 266 18.62 -11.37 -39.40
C ILE A 266 17.57 -12.47 -39.30
N LYS A 267 17.03 -12.75 -38.11
CA LYS A 267 15.95 -13.74 -37.93
C LYS A 267 14.69 -13.35 -38.70
N LEU A 268 14.30 -12.08 -38.67
CA LEU A 268 13.15 -11.57 -39.42
C LEU A 268 13.39 -11.63 -40.93
N CYS A 269 14.59 -11.28 -41.40
CA CYS A 269 14.99 -11.47 -42.79
C CYS A 269 14.90 -12.94 -43.22
N LYS A 270 15.40 -13.89 -42.42
CA LYS A 270 15.30 -15.34 -42.71
C LYS A 270 13.87 -15.87 -42.73
N LYS A 271 12.95 -15.20 -42.03
CA LYS A 271 11.52 -15.51 -42.03
C LYS A 271 10.77 -14.79 -43.17
N ASN A 272 11.48 -14.12 -44.08
CA ASN A 272 10.92 -13.33 -45.17
C ASN A 272 9.92 -12.26 -44.69
N TYR A 273 10.10 -11.76 -43.47
CA TYR A 273 9.16 -10.82 -42.86
C TYR A 273 9.12 -9.46 -43.58
N TYR A 274 10.24 -9.04 -44.16
CA TYR A 274 10.36 -7.74 -44.83
C TYR A 274 10.04 -7.80 -46.33
N ASP A 275 9.75 -8.98 -46.87
CA ASP A 275 9.48 -9.15 -48.30
C ASP A 275 8.13 -8.51 -48.66
N GLY A 276 8.14 -7.66 -49.69
CA GLY A 276 6.94 -6.91 -50.11
C GLY A 276 6.55 -5.74 -49.20
N THR A 277 7.35 -5.41 -48.20
CA THR A 277 7.11 -4.23 -47.35
C THR A 277 7.41 -2.92 -48.07
N ILE A 278 6.66 -1.85 -47.73
CA ILE A 278 6.85 -0.52 -48.30
C ILE A 278 7.61 0.41 -47.33
N PHE A 279 8.45 1.29 -47.87
CA PHE A 279 9.02 2.41 -47.12
C PHE A 279 7.95 3.50 -46.94
N HIS A 280 7.21 3.42 -45.83
CA HIS A 280 6.06 4.30 -45.55
C HIS A 280 6.46 5.73 -45.12
N ARG A 281 7.73 5.94 -44.72
CA ARG A 281 8.25 7.24 -44.28
C ARG A 281 9.56 7.53 -45.00
N SER A 282 9.62 8.61 -45.78
CA SER A 282 10.86 9.04 -46.45
C SER A 282 11.03 10.55 -46.32
N ILE A 283 12.00 10.97 -45.52
CA ILE A 283 12.34 12.37 -45.29
C ILE A 283 13.72 12.63 -45.90
N ARG A 284 13.75 13.54 -46.88
CA ARG A 284 14.97 13.90 -47.60
C ARG A 284 16.07 14.32 -46.62
N ASN A 285 17.26 13.74 -46.77
CA ASN A 285 18.46 14.00 -45.95
C ASN A 285 18.32 13.64 -44.46
N PHE A 286 17.37 12.77 -44.08
CA PHE A 286 17.21 12.36 -42.68
C PHE A 286 17.02 10.85 -42.52
N VAL A 287 15.88 10.30 -42.93
CA VAL A 287 15.56 8.88 -42.73
C VAL A 287 14.57 8.38 -43.77
N VAL A 288 14.70 7.10 -44.10
CA VAL A 288 13.80 6.30 -44.93
C VAL A 288 13.44 5.03 -44.17
#